data_AF-A0A550CH31-F1
#
_entry.id   AF-A0A550CH31-F1
#
_cell.length_a   1.000
_cell.length_b   1.000
_cell.length_c   1.000
_cell.angle_alpha   90.00
_cell.angle_beta   90.00
_cell.angle_gamma   90.00
#
_symmetry.space_group_name_H-M   'P 1'
#
loop_
_entity.id
_entity.type
_entity.pdbx_description
1 polymer ?
#
loop_
_entity_poly.entity_id
_entity_poly.type
_entity_poly.pdbx_seq_one_letter_code
_entity_poly.pdbx_strand_id
1 'polypeptide(L)'
;MRQHKEQSTAKPKQVTSSSGEKPSSHASIEENMTTTKRVPLQRKDEYICMGGVNATVLLRATRTQLMETAELLGANVLVDEHWEVIINCPKNTRTGSYKVVVTYSASATRSSARDPRKPIAMDLAKGVEGLMTILRRNDD
;
A
#
# COMPACT_ATOMS: atom_id res chain seq x y z
N MET A 1 -2.98 29.74 -43.86
CA MET A 1 -2.31 29.59 -42.55
C MET A 1 -3.22 28.77 -41.64
N ARG A 2 -2.88 27.51 -41.35
CA ARG A 2 -3.60 26.63 -40.41
C ARG A 2 -2.67 26.36 -39.25
N GLN A 3 -2.87 27.04 -38.12
CA GLN A 3 -2.13 26.74 -36.89
C GLN A 3 -2.78 25.53 -36.23
N HIS A 4 -2.09 24.40 -36.27
CA HIS A 4 -2.37 23.28 -35.36
C HIS A 4 -1.98 23.74 -33.96
N LYS A 5 -2.98 24.01 -33.13
CA LYS A 5 -2.81 24.32 -31.70
C LYS A 5 -2.37 23.02 -31.04
N GLU A 6 -1.06 22.86 -30.81
CA GLU A 6 -0.50 21.77 -30.02
C GLU A 6 -1.19 21.76 -28.65
N GLN A 7 -2.06 20.78 -28.44
CA GLN A 7 -2.60 20.49 -27.12
C GLN A 7 -1.44 20.00 -26.26
N SER A 8 -0.96 20.86 -25.37
CA SER A 8 -0.04 20.48 -24.32
C SER A 8 -0.68 19.37 -23.48
N THR A 9 -0.21 18.14 -23.68
CA THR A 9 -0.64 16.98 -22.91
C THR A 9 -0.06 17.10 -21.50
N ALA A 10 -0.75 17.84 -20.63
CA ALA A 10 -0.39 17.94 -19.22
C ALA A 10 -0.22 16.54 -18.64
N LYS A 11 0.97 16.24 -18.11
CA LYS A 11 1.30 14.95 -17.49
C LYS A 11 0.30 14.70 -16.35
N PRO A 12 -0.25 13.48 -16.23
CA PRO A 12 -1.12 13.15 -15.11
C PRO A 12 -0.36 13.37 -13.81
N LYS A 13 -1.00 14.04 -12.85
CA LYS A 13 -0.42 14.27 -11.52
C LYS A 13 -0.30 12.92 -10.81
N GLN A 14 0.88 12.63 -10.28
CA GLN A 14 1.15 11.42 -9.51
C GLN A 14 1.39 11.80 -8.05
N VAL A 15 0.80 11.07 -7.11
CA VAL A 15 1.07 11.19 -5.68
C VAL A 15 1.74 9.91 -5.21
N THR A 16 2.92 10.02 -4.61
CA THR A 16 3.68 8.88 -4.10
C THR A 16 3.96 9.07 -2.61
N SER A 17 3.90 7.96 -1.85
CA SER A 17 4.29 7.89 -0.45
C SER A 17 4.86 6.50 -0.12
N SER A 18 5.75 6.42 0.85
CA SER A 18 6.31 5.17 1.35
C SER A 18 6.44 5.19 2.88
N SER A 19 6.69 4.03 3.48
CA SER A 19 6.99 3.91 4.91
C SER A 19 8.36 4.44 5.33
N GLY A 20 9.15 4.98 4.39
CA GLY A 20 10.53 5.42 4.60
C GLY A 20 11.53 4.74 3.66
N GLU A 21 12.82 5.02 3.86
CA GLU A 21 13.92 4.46 3.04
C GLU A 21 14.28 3.01 3.40
N LYS A 22 14.04 2.61 4.65
CA LYS A 22 14.42 1.30 5.18
C LYS A 22 13.21 0.54 5.69
N PRO A 23 13.22 -0.81 5.61
CA PRO A 23 12.24 -1.62 6.30
C PRO A 23 12.26 -1.38 7.82
N SER A 24 11.11 -1.51 8.47
CA SER A 24 11.00 -1.34 9.92
C SER A 24 10.02 -2.32 10.56
N SER A 25 10.17 -2.54 11.85
CA SER A 25 9.34 -3.46 12.63
C SER A 25 8.68 -2.72 13.79
N HIS A 26 7.53 -3.22 14.25
CA HIS A 26 6.98 -2.78 15.52
C HIS A 26 7.87 -3.28 16.66
N ALA A 27 8.35 -2.38 17.53
CA ALA A 27 9.29 -2.71 18.61
C ALA A 27 8.80 -3.88 19.49
N SER A 28 7.51 -3.89 19.83
CA SER A 28 6.89 -4.97 20.61
C SER A 28 6.99 -6.35 19.96
N ILE A 29 7.04 -6.43 18.63
CA ILE A 29 7.21 -7.70 17.91
C ILE A 29 8.67 -8.12 17.90
N GLU A 30 9.56 -7.18 17.58
CA GLU A 30 11.00 -7.43 17.46
C GLU A 30 11.61 -7.92 18.78
N GLU A 31 11.21 -7.32 19.91
CA GLU A 31 11.64 -7.72 21.25
C GLU A 31 11.13 -9.12 21.67
N ASN A 32 10.07 -9.61 21.04
CA ASN A 32 9.37 -10.84 21.44
C ASN A 32 9.42 -11.96 20.38
N MET A 33 10.28 -11.84 19.38
CA MET A 33 10.48 -12.90 18.38
C MET A 33 10.94 -14.20 19.06
N THR A 34 10.21 -15.29 18.81
CA THR A 34 10.56 -16.63 19.31
C THR A 34 11.55 -17.37 18.42
N THR A 35 11.85 -16.81 17.25
CA THR A 35 12.76 -17.40 16.25
C THR A 35 13.45 -16.31 15.45
N THR A 36 14.67 -16.59 15.01
CA THR A 36 15.41 -15.74 14.08
C THR A 36 15.07 -16.04 12.62
N LYS A 37 14.36 -17.14 12.34
CA LYS A 37 13.94 -17.51 10.97
C LYS A 37 12.94 -16.49 10.44
N ARG A 38 13.18 -16.03 9.21
CA ARG A 38 12.35 -15.06 8.49
C ARG A 38 12.09 -15.56 7.09
N VAL A 39 10.84 -15.49 6.63
CA VAL A 39 10.46 -15.83 5.26
C VAL A 39 10.03 -14.55 4.54
N PRO A 40 10.79 -14.06 3.54
CA PRO A 40 10.43 -12.86 2.79
C PRO A 40 9.10 -13.04 2.06
N LEU A 41 8.21 -12.06 2.19
CA LEU A 41 6.94 -11.98 1.51
C LEU A 41 6.80 -10.61 0.84
N GLN A 42 6.15 -10.61 -0.32
CA GLN A 42 5.79 -9.38 -1.01
C GLN A 42 4.41 -9.52 -1.62
N ARG A 43 3.64 -8.44 -1.58
CA ARG A 43 2.36 -8.32 -2.26
C ARG A 43 2.29 -7.00 -3.01
N LYS A 44 1.77 -7.06 -4.22
CA LYS A 44 1.41 -5.90 -5.02
C LYS A 44 -0.09 -5.99 -5.32
N ASP A 45 -0.84 -4.96 -4.92
CA ASP A 45 -2.26 -4.81 -5.28
C ASP A 45 -2.44 -3.56 -6.15
N GLU A 46 -3.30 -3.66 -7.16
CA GLU A 46 -3.74 -2.52 -7.96
C GLU A 46 -5.21 -2.22 -7.64
N TYR A 47 -5.55 -0.96 -7.38
CA TYR A 47 -6.92 -0.52 -7.10
C TYR A 47 -7.34 0.53 -8.11
N ILE A 48 -8.60 0.47 -8.53
CA ILE A 48 -9.25 1.55 -9.27
C ILE A 48 -10.24 2.20 -8.31
N CYS A 49 -9.98 3.44 -7.93
CA CYS A 49 -10.80 4.20 -6.99
C CYS A 49 -11.51 5.36 -7.68
N MET A 50 -12.66 5.77 -7.17
CA MET A 50 -13.39 6.96 -7.59
C MET A 50 -13.73 7.83 -6.38
N GLY A 51 -13.88 9.14 -6.59
CA GLY A 51 -14.30 10.10 -5.56
C GLY A 51 -13.23 10.52 -4.56
N GLY A 52 -12.17 9.74 -4.38
CA GLY A 52 -11.03 10.02 -3.52
C GLY A 52 -10.15 8.77 -3.35
N VAL A 53 -9.06 8.89 -2.59
CA VAL A 53 -8.18 7.76 -2.25
C VAL A 53 -7.79 7.83 -0.79
N ASN A 54 -8.26 6.86 -0.01
CA ASN A 54 -7.78 6.64 1.36
C ASN A 54 -6.69 5.55 1.35
N ALA A 55 -5.43 5.98 1.20
CA ALA A 55 -4.28 5.08 1.15
C ALA A 55 -4.14 4.20 2.40
N THR A 56 -4.54 4.71 3.58
CA THR A 56 -4.45 3.95 4.84
C THR A 56 -5.33 2.70 4.83
N VAL A 57 -6.51 2.79 4.22
CA VAL A 57 -7.44 1.65 4.07
C VAL A 57 -6.88 0.62 3.10
N LEU A 58 -6.33 1.08 1.97
CA LEU A 58 -5.72 0.19 0.97
C LEU A 58 -4.49 -0.54 1.53
N LEU A 59 -3.63 0.17 2.28
CA LEU A 59 -2.48 -0.41 2.97
C LEU A 59 -2.89 -1.49 3.98
N ARG A 60 -3.92 -1.23 4.79
CA ARG A 60 -4.47 -2.24 5.71
C ARG A 60 -4.97 -3.47 4.95
N ALA A 61 -5.74 -3.28 3.88
CA ALA A 61 -6.28 -4.37 3.07
C ALA A 61 -5.18 -5.22 2.42
N THR A 62 -4.10 -4.59 1.95
CA THR A 62 -2.95 -5.29 1.38
C THR A 62 -2.13 -6.01 2.46
N ARG A 63 -1.89 -5.37 3.62
CA ARG A 63 -1.19 -6.02 4.75
C ARG A 63 -1.97 -7.21 5.30
N THR A 64 -3.29 -7.13 5.43
CA THR A 64 -4.13 -8.25 5.89
C THR A 64 -3.92 -9.48 5.01
N GLN A 65 -3.92 -9.30 3.69
CA GLN A 65 -3.66 -10.39 2.76
C GLN A 65 -2.23 -10.94 2.85
N LEU A 66 -1.24 -10.07 3.09
CA LEU A 66 0.14 -10.50 3.33
C LEU A 66 0.26 -11.33 4.63
N MET A 67 -0.50 -10.95 5.66
CA MET A 67 -0.58 -11.65 6.93
C MET A 67 -1.28 -13.01 6.80
N GLU A 68 -2.37 -13.10 6.01
CA GLU A 68 -3.02 -14.37 5.68
C GLU A 68 -2.02 -15.34 5.02
N THR A 69 -1.20 -14.87 4.08
CA THR A 69 -0.11 -15.68 3.50
C THR A 69 0.91 -16.11 4.55
N ALA A 70 1.26 -15.24 5.51
CA ALA A 70 2.16 -15.59 6.60
C ALA A 70 1.58 -16.69 7.52
N GLU A 71 0.29 -16.61 7.84
CA GLU A 71 -0.42 -17.62 8.65
C GLU A 71 -0.42 -18.99 7.96
N LEU A 72 -0.61 -19.03 6.63
CA LEU A 72 -0.50 -20.28 5.85
C LEU A 72 0.90 -20.91 5.92
N LEU A 73 1.94 -20.10 6.21
CA LEU A 73 3.32 -20.55 6.39
C LEU A 73 3.66 -20.86 7.86
N GLY A 74 2.69 -20.80 8.77
CA GLY A 74 2.87 -21.06 10.21
C GLY A 74 3.53 -19.91 10.98
N ALA A 75 3.64 -18.73 10.36
CA ALA A 75 4.04 -17.50 11.03
C ALA A 75 2.81 -16.84 11.69
N ASN A 76 3.04 -15.93 12.65
CA ASN A 76 1.96 -15.22 13.35
C ASN A 76 2.15 -13.71 13.43
N VAL A 77 3.23 -13.18 12.83
CA VAL A 77 3.54 -11.75 12.77
C VAL A 77 4.32 -11.43 11.49
N LEU A 78 4.30 -10.16 11.10
CA LEU A 78 5.17 -9.58 10.08
C LEU A 78 6.24 -8.68 10.72
N VAL A 79 7.47 -8.75 10.22
CA VAL A 79 8.60 -7.88 10.56
C VAL A 79 9.29 -7.38 9.30
N ASP A 80 10.25 -6.46 9.41
CA ASP A 80 10.93 -5.83 8.27
C ASP A 80 9.91 -5.30 7.24
N GLU A 81 8.84 -4.71 7.73
CA GLU A 81 7.76 -4.23 6.89
C GLU A 81 8.25 -3.01 6.09
N HIS A 82 7.82 -2.92 4.84
CA HIS A 82 8.00 -1.74 3.99
C HIS A 82 6.83 -1.63 3.01
N TRP A 83 6.39 -0.40 2.75
CA TRP A 83 5.35 -0.18 1.76
C TRP A 83 5.60 1.04 0.91
N GLU A 84 5.05 1.00 -0.30
CA GLU A 84 4.96 2.12 -1.24
C GLU A 84 3.53 2.19 -1.80
N VAL A 85 3.01 3.41 -1.90
CA VAL A 85 1.74 3.71 -2.54
C VAL A 85 1.97 4.73 -3.66
N ILE A 86 1.49 4.39 -4.85
CA ILE A 86 1.52 5.26 -6.03
C ILE A 86 0.08 5.50 -6.48
N ILE A 87 -0.35 6.76 -6.49
CA ILE A 87 -1.68 7.18 -6.96
C ILE A 87 -1.50 7.96 -8.26
N ASN A 88 -2.05 7.42 -9.34
CA ASN A 88 -2.14 8.11 -10.62
C ASN A 88 -3.46 8.86 -10.69
N CYS A 89 -3.40 10.19 -10.66
CA CYS A 89 -4.59 11.03 -10.74
C CYS A 89 -5.07 11.16 -12.19
N PRO A 90 -6.39 11.06 -12.43
CA PRO A 90 -6.96 11.29 -13.74
C PRO A 90 -6.79 12.76 -14.14
N LYS A 91 -6.82 13.02 -15.45
CA LYS A 91 -6.80 14.41 -15.98
C LYS A 91 -8.02 15.21 -15.56
N ASN A 92 -9.18 14.55 -15.42
CA ASN A 92 -10.41 15.13 -14.90
C ASN A 92 -10.77 14.46 -13.58
N THR A 93 -10.63 15.17 -12.47
CA THR A 93 -10.89 14.67 -11.12
C THR A 93 -12.38 14.49 -10.82
N ARG A 94 -13.27 15.14 -11.56
CA ARG A 94 -14.73 15.07 -11.31
C ARG A 94 -15.36 13.76 -11.81
N THR A 95 -14.78 13.15 -12.85
CA THR A 95 -15.34 11.95 -13.50
C THR A 95 -14.32 10.84 -13.70
N GLY A 96 -13.06 11.06 -13.32
CA GLY A 96 -11.99 10.11 -13.53
C GLY A 96 -11.78 9.19 -12.34
N SER A 97 -11.29 7.99 -12.63
CA SER A 97 -10.83 7.05 -11.61
C SER A 97 -9.34 7.25 -11.31
N TYR A 98 -8.96 7.08 -10.07
CA TYR A 98 -7.59 6.99 -9.60
C TYR A 98 -7.10 5.56 -9.75
N LYS A 99 -5.96 5.36 -10.43
CA LYS A 99 -5.27 4.07 -10.42
C LYS A 99 -4.24 4.10 -9.29
N VAL A 100 -4.44 3.27 -8.29
CA VAL A 100 -3.57 3.15 -7.12
C VAL A 100 -2.81 1.84 -7.19
N VAL A 101 -1.51 1.89 -6.97
CA VAL A 101 -0.66 0.71 -6.82
C VAL A 101 -0.12 0.70 -5.40
N VAL A 102 -0.32 -0.40 -4.69
CA VAL A 102 0.24 -0.63 -3.35
C VAL A 102 1.22 -1.78 -3.45
N THR A 103 2.48 -1.52 -3.14
CA THR A 103 3.51 -2.54 -2.99
C THR A 103 3.83 -2.66 -1.50
N TYR A 104 3.74 -3.86 -0.95
CA TYR A 104 4.01 -4.12 0.46
C TYR A 104 4.94 -5.32 0.56
N SER A 105 6.08 -5.15 1.24
CA SER A 105 7.01 -6.22 1.56
C SER A 105 7.16 -6.38 3.07
N ALA A 106 7.46 -7.60 3.50
CA ALA A 106 7.72 -7.94 4.89
C ALA A 106 8.45 -9.28 4.98
N SER A 107 8.82 -9.66 6.19
CA SER A 107 9.29 -10.99 6.57
C SER A 107 8.27 -11.63 7.51
N ALA A 108 7.80 -12.83 7.20
CA ALA A 108 6.99 -13.64 8.09
C ALA A 108 7.87 -14.33 9.15
N THR A 109 7.46 -14.25 10.42
CA THR A 109 8.17 -14.90 11.54
C THR A 109 7.21 -15.29 12.69
N ARG A 110 7.75 -15.85 13.77
CA ARG A 110 7.00 -16.20 14.99
C ARG A 110 7.41 -15.33 16.16
N SER A 111 6.44 -14.74 16.84
CA SER A 111 6.61 -13.95 18.06
C SER A 111 5.64 -14.42 19.15
N SER A 112 6.00 -14.21 20.42
CA SER A 112 5.08 -14.40 21.55
C SER A 112 4.11 -13.21 21.69
N ALA A 113 4.45 -12.05 21.11
CA ALA A 113 3.57 -10.90 21.04
C ALA A 113 2.51 -11.07 19.93
N ARG A 114 1.36 -10.42 20.10
CA ARG A 114 0.29 -10.41 19.09
C ARG A 114 0.60 -9.40 17.99
N ASP A 115 0.29 -9.78 16.75
CA ASP A 115 0.38 -8.86 15.60
C ASP A 115 -0.43 -7.57 15.86
N PRO A 116 0.13 -6.37 15.63
CA PRO A 116 -0.57 -5.11 15.86
C PRO A 116 -1.74 -4.85 14.91
N ARG A 117 -1.89 -5.66 13.85
CA ARG A 117 -2.89 -5.55 12.78
C ARG A 117 -2.92 -4.17 12.12
N LYS A 118 -1.77 -3.51 12.09
CA LYS A 118 -1.59 -2.15 11.59
C LYS A 118 -0.28 -2.06 10.81
N PRO A 119 -0.30 -1.51 9.57
CA PRO A 119 0.93 -1.15 8.87
C PRO A 119 1.84 -0.25 9.71
N ILE A 120 3.14 -0.36 9.46
CA ILE A 120 4.13 0.59 9.97
C ILE A 120 3.93 1.98 9.35
N ALA A 121 4.40 3.03 10.03
CA ALA A 121 4.50 4.41 9.52
C ALA A 121 3.25 4.95 8.78
N MET A 122 2.04 4.56 9.24
CA MET A 122 0.78 4.91 8.55
C MET A 122 0.54 6.42 8.39
N ASP A 123 1.14 7.23 9.25
CA ASP A 123 1.13 8.68 9.22
C ASP A 123 1.79 9.27 7.96
N LEU A 124 2.68 8.51 7.31
CA LEU A 124 3.34 8.92 6.06
C LEU A 124 2.47 8.67 4.81
N ALA A 125 1.34 7.95 4.94
CA ALA A 125 0.50 7.60 3.81
C ALA A 125 -0.24 8.81 3.26
N LYS A 126 -0.06 9.10 1.96
CA LYS A 126 -0.72 10.22 1.28
C LYS A 126 -1.92 9.72 0.50
N GLY A 127 -3.06 10.39 0.70
CA GLY A 127 -4.30 10.12 -0.02
C GLY A 127 -4.70 11.23 -0.99
N VAL A 128 -5.88 11.06 -1.58
CA VAL A 128 -6.59 12.12 -2.30
C VAL A 128 -7.90 12.37 -1.56
N GLU A 129 -8.20 13.63 -1.28
CA GLU A 129 -9.42 14.03 -0.57
C GLU A 129 -10.69 13.53 -1.29
N GLY A 130 -11.73 13.28 -0.50
CA GLY A 130 -13.04 12.83 -0.96
C GLY A 130 -13.37 11.40 -0.53
N LEU A 131 -14.61 10.99 -0.83
CA LEU A 131 -15.12 9.67 -0.45
C LEU A 131 -14.59 8.61 -1.44
N MET A 132 -13.69 7.76 -0.95
CA MET A 132 -13.14 6.67 -1.75
C MET A 132 -14.18 5.58 -1.99
N THR A 133 -14.45 5.30 -3.26
CA THR A 133 -15.15 4.09 -3.71
C THR A 133 -14.19 3.23 -4.50
N ILE A 134 -13.98 1.97 -4.07
CA ILE A 134 -13.17 1.00 -4.81
C ILE A 134 -14.06 0.39 -5.90
N LEU A 135 -13.75 0.67 -7.16
CA LEU A 135 -14.45 0.10 -8.32
C LEU A 135 -13.91 -1.28 -8.68
N ARG A 136 -12.60 -1.48 -8.50
CA ARG A 136 -11.89 -2.70 -8.85
C ARG A 136 -10.66 -2.88 -7.97
N ARG A 137 -10.35 -4.13 -7.63
CA ARG A 137 -9.11 -4.55 -7.00
C ARG A 137 -8.50 -5.66 -7.87
N ASN A 138 -7.27 -5.49 -8.30
CA ASN A 138 -6.56 -6.38 -9.21
C ASN A 138 -7.38 -6.62 -10.50
N ASP A 139 -7.26 -7.80 -11.11
CA ASP A 139 -7.91 -8.12 -12.37
C ASP A 139 -9.38 -8.58 -12.24
N ASP A 140 -10.04 -8.32 -11.11
CA ASP A 140 -11.44 -8.74 -10.86
C ASP A 140 -12.51 -7.79 -11.40
#